data_AF-A0A8G2A3E5-F1
#
_entry.id   AF-A0A8G2A3E5-F1
#
_cell.length_a   1.000
_cell.length_b   1.000
_cell.length_c   1.000
_cell.angle_alpha   90.00
_cell.angle_beta   90.00
_cell.angle_gamma   90.00
#
_symmetry.space_group_name_H-M   'P 1'
#
loop_
_entity.id
_entity.type
_entity.pdbx_description
1 polymer ?
#
loop_
_entity_poly.entity_id
_entity_poly.type
_entity_poly.pdbx_seq_one_letter_code
_entity_poly.pdbx_strand_id
1 'polypeptide(L)'
;MIKKICEVIDGEYVCDIDISVEEWKTLLTNDKVFDTKSIAALKKWFIEPNHSCTCFDIGKKYDLHSMSANGVINGLGGRVQKELGRFEVKGVGNIASGTKFITVMKSKEIGGKPKRNLWTIREELVQAINELDFFGTTEMASSEYYSDDELINAIEKSNIFDNVQTFEYTGEAKPKKNAIEVKNGLSYPRSKGVSQNALNKAGYRCEVDSDHPTFRRRNSSLNYTEPHHIVPMSRQDAFDTALDVEENIISLCCNCHKQIHLGQGYEDMLKEIYTARKRLLKKVGIDISLENLILYYKMESK
;
A
#
# COMPACT_ATOMS: atom_id res chain seq x y z
N MET A 1 -24.64 30.05 15.64
CA MET A 1 -23.71 29.48 14.64
C MET A 1 -22.88 30.62 14.07
N ILE A 2 -21.56 30.58 14.30
CA ILE A 2 -20.62 31.60 13.85
C ILE A 2 -20.45 31.49 12.32
N LYS A 3 -20.47 32.60 11.60
CA LYS A 3 -20.21 32.60 10.15
C LYS A 3 -18.70 32.72 9.94
N LYS A 4 -18.07 31.67 9.41
CA LYS A 4 -16.66 31.71 9.00
C LYS A 4 -16.61 32.07 7.52
N ILE A 5 -16.04 33.22 7.20
CA ILE A 5 -15.96 33.70 5.82
C ILE A 5 -14.84 32.95 5.11
N CYS A 6 -15.15 32.39 3.95
CA CYS A 6 -14.18 31.81 3.04
C CYS A 6 -14.04 32.76 1.85
N GLU A 7 -12.80 33.16 1.55
CA GLU A 7 -12.46 34.03 0.43
C GLU A 7 -11.27 33.47 -0.35
N VAL A 8 -11.01 34.00 -1.55
CA VAL A 8 -9.83 33.62 -2.34
C VAL A 8 -8.86 34.80 -2.35
N ILE A 9 -7.67 34.60 -1.78
CA ILE A 9 -6.58 35.59 -1.76
C ILE A 9 -5.39 34.96 -2.48
N ASP A 10 -4.92 35.61 -3.56
CA ASP A 10 -3.80 35.10 -4.39
C ASP A 10 -3.96 33.64 -4.84
N GLY A 11 -5.19 33.25 -5.18
CA GLY A 11 -5.55 31.89 -5.61
C GLY A 11 -5.72 30.90 -4.45
N GLU A 12 -5.48 31.29 -3.21
CA GLU A 12 -5.63 30.45 -2.03
C GLU A 12 -6.99 30.65 -1.36
N TYR A 13 -7.68 29.56 -1.05
CA TYR A 13 -8.92 29.60 -0.29
C TYR A 13 -8.58 29.79 1.19
N VAL A 14 -8.90 30.97 1.73
CA VAL A 14 -8.62 31.33 3.11
C VAL A 14 -9.92 31.32 3.90
N CYS A 15 -9.93 30.54 4.98
CA CYS A 15 -11.04 30.47 5.93
C CYS A 15 -10.53 30.02 7.30
N ASP A 16 -10.86 30.78 8.34
CA ASP A 16 -10.52 30.49 9.72
C ASP A 16 -11.38 29.31 10.24
N ILE A 17 -10.81 28.11 10.20
CA ILE A 17 -11.45 26.88 10.69
C ILE A 17 -10.69 26.43 11.91
N ASP A 18 -11.35 26.44 13.06
CA ASP A 18 -10.76 26.22 14.37
C ASP A 18 -11.18 24.86 14.95
N ILE A 19 -10.93 23.76 14.23
CA ILE A 19 -11.20 22.39 14.72
C ILE A 19 -9.91 21.79 15.29
N SER A 20 -9.92 21.44 16.57
CA SER A 20 -8.77 20.83 17.25
C SER A 20 -8.55 19.37 16.86
N VAL A 21 -7.35 18.85 17.16
CA VAL A 21 -7.00 17.43 16.96
C VAL A 21 -7.97 16.52 17.71
N GLU A 22 -8.31 16.80 18.97
CA GLU A 22 -9.24 15.98 19.77
C GLU A 22 -10.66 15.98 19.22
N GLU A 23 -11.12 17.11 18.69
CA GLU A 23 -12.41 17.17 17.97
C GLU A 23 -12.36 16.34 16.70
N TRP A 24 -11.27 16.40 15.93
CA TRP A 24 -11.10 15.54 14.76
C TRP A 24 -11.09 14.06 15.11
N LYS A 25 -10.45 13.66 16.23
CA LYS A 25 -10.50 12.27 16.69
C LYS A 25 -11.93 11.82 16.97
N THR A 26 -12.69 12.64 17.68
CA THR A 26 -14.11 12.37 17.97
C THR A 26 -14.92 12.24 16.67
N LEU A 27 -14.71 13.15 15.71
CA LEU A 27 -15.40 13.13 14.43
C LEU A 27 -15.03 11.91 13.58
N LEU A 28 -13.76 11.51 13.55
CA LEU A 28 -13.26 10.34 12.80
C LEU A 28 -13.94 9.04 13.27
N THR A 29 -14.22 8.92 14.57
CA THR A 29 -14.92 7.75 15.14
C THR A 29 -16.45 7.77 14.94
N ASN A 30 -17.00 8.83 14.36
CA ASN A 30 -18.44 8.97 14.13
C ASN A 30 -18.80 8.60 12.68
N ASP A 31 -19.40 7.41 12.51
CA ASP A 31 -19.81 6.83 11.22
C ASP A 31 -20.86 7.68 10.46
N LYS A 32 -21.63 8.50 11.17
CA LYS A 32 -22.58 9.45 10.57
C LYS A 32 -21.88 10.65 9.95
N VAL A 33 -20.66 10.97 10.39
CA VAL A 33 -19.84 12.06 9.83
C VAL A 33 -18.90 11.51 8.76
N PHE A 34 -18.10 10.51 9.12
CA PHE A 34 -17.15 9.84 8.24
C PHE A 34 -17.73 8.53 7.69
N ASP A 35 -18.55 8.65 6.66
CA ASP A 35 -19.04 7.47 5.92
C ASP A 35 -17.93 6.79 5.10
N THR A 36 -18.17 5.55 4.66
CA THR A 36 -17.20 4.75 3.90
C THR A 36 -16.71 5.47 2.63
N LYS A 37 -17.57 6.22 1.94
CA LYS A 37 -17.20 6.94 0.71
C LYS A 37 -16.23 8.10 1.01
N SER A 38 -16.45 8.78 2.13
CA SER A 38 -15.67 9.93 2.57
C SER A 38 -14.33 9.50 3.13
N ILE A 39 -14.29 8.41 3.88
CA ILE A 39 -13.06 7.74 4.32
C ILE A 39 -12.23 7.33 3.10
N ALA A 40 -12.83 6.64 2.13
CA ALA A 40 -12.15 6.20 0.91
C ALA A 40 -11.64 7.38 0.08
N ALA A 41 -12.40 8.48 -0.01
CA ALA A 41 -11.96 9.69 -0.69
C ALA A 41 -10.79 10.35 0.04
N LEU A 42 -10.89 10.56 1.36
CA LEU A 42 -9.85 11.20 2.16
C LEU A 42 -8.53 10.42 2.15
N LYS A 43 -8.58 9.08 2.18
CA LYS A 43 -7.40 8.20 2.10
C LYS A 43 -6.58 8.48 0.84
N LYS A 44 -7.22 8.84 -0.28
CA LYS A 44 -6.53 9.14 -1.54
C LYS A 44 -5.60 10.34 -1.45
N TRP A 45 -5.95 11.36 -0.66
CA TRP A 45 -5.05 12.49 -0.39
C TRP A 45 -4.04 12.17 0.71
N PHE A 46 -4.46 11.41 1.72
CA PHE A 46 -3.61 11.09 2.86
C PHE A 46 -2.33 10.36 2.45
N ILE A 47 -2.37 9.52 1.41
CA ILE A 47 -1.17 8.79 0.95
C ILE A 47 -0.29 9.58 -0.03
N GLU A 48 -0.70 10.78 -0.45
CA GLU A 48 0.08 11.59 -1.39
C GLU A 48 1.19 12.36 -0.63
N PRO A 49 2.29 12.73 -1.30
CA PRO A 49 3.31 13.59 -0.72
C PRO A 49 2.69 14.85 -0.11
N ASN A 50 3.04 15.16 1.14
CA ASN A 50 2.51 16.29 1.92
C ASN A 50 0.99 16.27 2.09
N HIS A 51 0.35 15.10 1.95
CA HIS A 51 -1.10 14.94 2.00
C HIS A 51 -1.85 15.84 1.00
N SER A 52 -1.23 16.07 -0.17
CA SER A 52 -1.61 17.11 -1.12
C SER A 52 -1.62 16.63 -2.56
N CYS A 53 -2.70 16.88 -3.30
CA CYS A 53 -2.84 16.53 -4.72
C CYS A 53 -3.99 17.28 -5.39
N THR A 54 -4.02 17.35 -6.73
CA THR A 54 -5.15 17.92 -7.47
C THR A 54 -6.24 16.86 -7.69
N CYS A 55 -7.50 17.28 -7.74
CA CYS A 55 -8.61 16.36 -8.05
C CYS A 55 -8.48 15.73 -9.45
N PHE A 56 -7.83 16.43 -10.39
CA PHE A 56 -7.53 15.87 -11.72
C PHE A 56 -6.55 14.71 -11.60
N ASP A 57 -5.44 14.89 -10.87
CA ASP A 57 -4.39 13.88 -10.78
C ASP A 57 -4.88 12.67 -9.95
N ILE A 58 -5.67 12.90 -8.89
CA ILE A 58 -6.41 11.84 -8.20
C ILE A 58 -7.38 11.14 -9.15
N GLY A 59 -8.21 11.87 -9.91
CA GLY A 59 -9.13 11.29 -10.88
C GLY A 59 -8.41 10.39 -11.87
N LYS A 60 -7.35 10.90 -12.49
CA LYS A 60 -6.50 10.14 -13.41
C LYS A 60 -5.84 8.92 -12.73
N LYS A 61 -5.38 9.05 -11.48
CA LYS A 61 -4.69 7.97 -10.74
C LYS A 61 -5.60 6.79 -10.42
N TYR A 62 -6.89 7.02 -10.21
CA TYR A 62 -7.85 5.98 -9.80
C TYR A 62 -8.91 5.68 -10.87
N ASP A 63 -8.69 6.11 -12.13
CA ASP A 63 -9.64 6.00 -13.24
C ASP A 63 -11.04 6.52 -12.91
N LEU A 64 -11.09 7.67 -12.24
CA LEU A 64 -12.30 8.37 -11.86
C LEU A 64 -12.41 9.70 -12.59
N HIS A 65 -13.64 10.18 -12.73
CA HIS A 65 -13.87 11.54 -13.19
C HIS A 65 -13.17 12.55 -12.26
N SER A 66 -12.53 13.58 -12.83
CA SER A 66 -11.73 14.59 -12.11
C SER A 66 -12.50 15.38 -11.04
N MET A 67 -13.82 15.35 -11.08
CA MET A 67 -14.73 16.01 -10.14
C MET A 67 -15.37 15.06 -9.12
N SER A 68 -15.10 13.75 -9.21
CA SER A 68 -15.77 12.72 -8.40
C SER A 68 -15.60 12.92 -6.89
N ALA A 69 -14.43 13.40 -6.47
CA ALA A 69 -14.13 13.65 -5.07
C ALA A 69 -14.71 14.97 -4.53
N ASN A 70 -14.95 15.97 -5.39
CA ASN A 70 -15.40 17.30 -4.95
C ASN A 70 -16.71 17.20 -4.17
N GLY A 71 -17.69 16.47 -4.72
CA GLY A 71 -18.98 16.28 -4.07
C GLY A 71 -18.86 15.53 -2.74
N VAL A 72 -18.00 14.52 -2.69
CA VAL A 72 -17.77 13.69 -1.49
C VAL A 72 -17.13 14.52 -0.37
N ILE A 73 -16.02 15.21 -0.64
CA ILE A 73 -15.32 16.03 0.37
C ILE A 73 -16.18 17.23 0.78
N ASN A 74 -16.92 17.85 -0.14
CA ASN A 74 -17.83 18.93 0.20
C ASN A 74 -18.99 18.45 1.09
N GLY A 75 -19.53 17.25 0.82
CA GLY A 75 -20.51 16.59 1.67
C GLY A 75 -19.97 16.29 3.07
N LEU A 76 -18.76 15.73 3.16
CA LEU A 76 -18.05 15.49 4.42
C LEU A 76 -17.90 16.78 5.23
N GLY A 77 -17.42 17.87 4.62
CA GLY A 77 -17.29 19.15 5.30
C GLY A 77 -18.63 19.70 5.83
N GLY A 78 -19.74 19.41 5.15
CA GLY A 78 -21.07 19.76 5.64
C GLY A 78 -21.54 18.93 6.84
N ARG A 79 -21.20 17.64 6.89
CA ARG A 79 -21.51 16.80 8.06
C ARG A 79 -20.66 17.17 9.27
N VAL A 80 -19.38 17.50 9.07
CA VAL A 80 -18.51 18.03 10.13
C VAL A 80 -19.09 19.31 10.73
N GLN A 81 -19.48 20.28 9.90
CA GLN A 81 -20.13 21.52 10.38
C GLN A 81 -21.42 21.24 11.15
N LYS A 82 -22.25 20.32 10.65
CA LYS A 82 -23.52 19.94 11.29
C LYS A 82 -23.29 19.29 12.65
N GLU A 83 -22.31 18.39 12.76
CA GLU A 83 -22.00 17.68 14.01
C GLU A 83 -21.46 18.64 15.08
N LEU A 84 -20.52 19.52 14.71
CA LEU A 84 -19.96 20.49 15.66
C LEU A 84 -20.96 21.58 16.04
N GLY A 85 -21.89 21.96 15.16
CA GLY A 85 -22.97 22.91 15.41
C GLY A 85 -22.55 24.36 15.72
N ARG A 86 -21.24 24.64 15.82
CA ARG A 86 -20.72 25.93 16.28
C ARG A 86 -20.43 26.94 15.17
N PHE A 87 -20.20 26.51 13.93
CA PHE A 87 -19.94 27.39 12.79
C PHE A 87 -20.54 26.93 11.45
N GLU A 88 -20.69 27.90 10.54
CA GLU A 88 -21.07 27.69 9.14
C GLU A 88 -20.07 28.44 8.24
N VAL A 89 -19.53 27.76 7.23
CA VAL A 89 -18.68 28.37 6.21
C VAL A 89 -19.53 29.13 5.20
N LYS A 90 -19.15 30.36 4.90
CA LYS A 90 -19.77 31.19 3.84
C LYS A 90 -18.73 31.67 2.85
N GLY A 91 -18.83 31.18 1.62
CA GLY A 91 -18.08 31.71 0.49
C GLY A 91 -18.51 33.13 0.16
N VAL A 92 -17.54 34.00 -0.12
CA VAL A 92 -17.76 35.34 -0.69
C VAL A 92 -17.09 35.47 -2.06
N GLY A 93 -17.52 36.45 -2.85
CA GLY A 93 -17.05 36.66 -4.22
C GLY A 93 -17.52 35.54 -5.16
N ASN A 94 -16.59 34.95 -5.91
CA ASN A 94 -16.89 33.88 -6.90
C ASN A 94 -16.96 32.48 -6.29
N ILE A 95 -16.94 32.35 -4.96
CA ILE A 95 -17.05 31.07 -4.27
C ILE A 95 -18.53 30.67 -4.18
N ALA A 96 -18.86 29.44 -4.57
CA ALA A 96 -20.21 28.92 -4.43
C ALA A 96 -20.65 28.92 -2.96
N SER A 97 -21.88 29.37 -2.69
CA SER A 97 -22.46 29.42 -1.33
C SER A 97 -22.47 28.07 -0.61
N GLY A 98 -22.46 26.96 -1.37
CA GLY A 98 -22.37 25.59 -0.85
C GLY A 98 -20.95 25.08 -0.58
N THR A 99 -19.93 25.94 -0.62
CA THR A 99 -18.52 25.55 -0.39
C THR A 99 -18.28 25.18 1.06
N LYS A 100 -18.06 23.90 1.30
CA LYS A 100 -17.87 23.29 2.63
C LYS A 100 -16.61 22.44 2.70
N PHE A 101 -16.01 22.07 1.57
CA PHE A 101 -14.77 21.29 1.53
C PHE A 101 -13.64 21.93 2.34
N ILE A 102 -13.60 23.27 2.41
CA ILE A 102 -12.59 24.04 3.14
C ILE A 102 -12.57 23.70 4.64
N THR A 103 -13.64 23.11 5.17
CA THR A 103 -13.71 22.58 6.55
C THR A 103 -12.70 21.46 6.77
N VAL A 104 -12.45 20.63 5.76
CA VAL A 104 -11.64 19.39 5.86
C VAL A 104 -10.28 19.56 5.18
N MET A 105 -10.22 20.39 4.13
CA MET A 105 -9.03 20.55 3.29
C MET A 105 -8.69 22.02 3.07
N LYS A 106 -7.42 22.35 2.90
CA LYS A 106 -6.93 23.60 2.33
C LYS A 106 -6.90 23.49 0.80
N SER A 107 -7.01 24.61 0.08
CA SER A 107 -6.95 24.62 -1.38
C SER A 107 -6.24 25.85 -1.93
N LYS A 108 -5.37 25.66 -2.91
CA LYS A 108 -4.65 26.74 -3.60
C LYS A 108 -4.62 26.51 -5.11
N GLU A 109 -4.93 27.53 -5.88
CA GLU A 109 -4.79 27.53 -7.33
C GLU A 109 -3.30 27.38 -7.70
N ILE A 110 -3.00 26.43 -8.58
CA ILE A 110 -1.68 26.22 -9.14
C ILE A 110 -1.68 26.58 -10.62
N GLY A 111 -0.53 27.09 -11.09
CA GLY A 111 -0.32 27.45 -12.48
C GLY A 111 -0.43 26.26 -13.44
N GLY A 112 -0.88 26.53 -14.66
CA GLY A 112 -1.04 25.51 -15.71
C GLY A 112 -2.18 25.85 -16.68
N LYS A 113 -2.24 25.14 -17.82
CA LYS A 113 -3.38 25.17 -18.76
C LYS A 113 -3.92 23.75 -18.91
N PRO A 114 -5.13 23.43 -18.40
CA PRO A 114 -6.02 24.30 -17.61
C PRO A 114 -5.48 24.56 -16.19
N LYS A 115 -5.91 25.66 -15.58
CA LYS A 115 -5.68 25.95 -14.15
C LYS A 115 -6.31 24.86 -13.29
N ARG A 116 -5.67 24.51 -12.18
CA ARG A 116 -6.14 23.49 -11.24
C ARG A 116 -5.96 23.98 -9.81
N ASN A 117 -6.70 23.38 -8.89
CA ASN A 117 -6.52 23.59 -7.46
C ASN A 117 -5.78 22.39 -6.86
N LEU A 118 -4.75 22.68 -6.07
CA LEU A 118 -4.09 21.73 -5.19
C LEU A 118 -4.88 21.66 -3.88
N TRP A 119 -5.24 20.45 -3.45
CA TRP A 119 -6.02 20.23 -2.24
C TRP A 119 -5.14 19.50 -1.22
N THR A 120 -5.11 20.01 0.01
CA THR A 120 -4.27 19.49 1.09
C THR A 120 -5.12 19.22 2.32
N ILE A 121 -4.97 18.05 2.96
CA ILE A 121 -5.68 17.78 4.23
C ILE A 121 -5.20 18.76 5.32
N ARG A 122 -6.11 19.25 6.17
CA ARG A 122 -5.72 20.12 7.31
C ARG A 122 -4.77 19.40 8.26
N GLU A 123 -3.78 20.12 8.80
CA GLU A 123 -2.72 19.50 9.61
C GLU A 123 -3.28 18.81 10.87
N GLU A 124 -4.27 19.43 11.51
CA GLU A 124 -4.91 18.91 12.72
C GLU A 124 -5.67 17.60 12.45
N LEU A 125 -6.26 17.47 11.26
CA LEU A 125 -6.92 16.25 10.82
C LEU A 125 -5.89 15.16 10.48
N VAL A 126 -4.79 15.51 9.81
CA VAL A 126 -3.68 14.57 9.57
C VAL A 126 -3.14 14.05 10.90
N GLN A 127 -2.91 14.93 11.87
CA GLN A 127 -2.45 14.55 13.19
C GLN A 127 -3.44 13.60 13.88
N ALA A 128 -4.73 13.91 13.87
CA ALA A 128 -5.76 13.03 14.45
C ALA A 128 -5.82 11.66 13.76
N ILE A 129 -5.69 11.61 12.44
CA ILE A 129 -5.62 10.35 11.67
C ILE A 129 -4.41 9.52 12.10
N ASN A 130 -3.24 10.14 12.26
CA ASN A 130 -2.03 9.46 12.70
C ASN A 130 -2.14 8.95 14.15
N GLU A 131 -2.62 9.78 15.07
CA GLU A 131 -2.72 9.42 16.50
C GLU A 131 -3.76 8.35 16.79
N LEU A 132 -4.86 8.30 16.02
CA LEU A 132 -5.84 7.22 16.10
C LEU A 132 -5.45 5.97 15.34
N ASP A 133 -4.37 6.07 14.57
CA ASP A 133 -4.07 5.08 13.56
C ASP A 133 -5.26 4.80 12.62
N PHE A 134 -5.99 5.85 12.22
CA PHE A 134 -7.34 5.72 11.69
C PHE A 134 -7.43 4.96 10.36
N PHE A 135 -6.43 5.12 9.48
CA PHE A 135 -6.33 4.33 8.26
C PHE A 135 -5.63 2.98 8.48
N GLY A 136 -5.38 2.64 9.74
CA GLY A 136 -4.52 1.57 10.18
C GLY A 136 -3.10 1.82 9.71
N THR A 137 -2.44 2.94 9.95
CA THR A 137 -1.00 3.06 9.59
C THR A 137 -0.06 2.20 10.47
N THR A 138 -0.54 1.72 11.61
CA THR A 138 0.08 0.91 12.65
C THR A 138 -0.51 -0.51 12.63
N GLU A 139 -1.72 -0.70 12.12
CA GLU A 139 -2.23 -2.02 11.68
C GLU A 139 -1.93 -2.36 10.20
N MET A 140 -1.60 -1.39 9.34
CA MET A 140 -0.87 -1.56 8.07
C MET A 140 0.64 -1.65 8.31
N ALA A 141 1.07 -1.55 9.58
CA ALA A 141 2.32 -2.15 10.03
C ALA A 141 2.19 -3.65 10.33
N SER A 142 1.07 -4.31 9.96
CA SER A 142 1.20 -5.63 9.33
C SER A 142 1.68 -5.41 7.90
N SER A 143 3.00 -5.37 7.78
CA SER A 143 3.83 -5.26 6.58
C SER A 143 3.28 -6.07 5.39
N GLU A 144 2.45 -5.47 4.55
CA GLU A 144 1.84 -6.13 3.41
C GLU A 144 2.20 -5.46 2.08
N TYR A 145 2.94 -6.17 1.22
CA TYR A 145 3.53 -5.66 -0.04
C TYR A 145 2.91 -6.28 -1.29
N TYR A 146 2.95 -5.54 -2.41
CA TYR A 146 2.23 -5.89 -3.64
C TYR A 146 3.13 -6.40 -4.77
N SER A 147 4.45 -6.25 -4.62
CA SER A 147 5.45 -6.86 -5.48
C SER A 147 6.65 -7.35 -4.67
N ASP A 148 7.44 -8.24 -5.27
CA ASP A 148 8.64 -8.77 -4.62
C ASP A 148 9.70 -7.66 -4.48
N ASP A 149 9.80 -6.73 -5.44
CA ASP A 149 10.69 -5.55 -5.35
C ASP A 149 10.29 -4.59 -4.21
N GLU A 150 9.00 -4.33 -4.01
CA GLU A 150 8.52 -3.49 -2.90
C GLU A 150 8.80 -4.15 -1.54
N LEU A 151 8.58 -5.46 -1.46
CA LEU A 151 8.87 -6.29 -0.29
C LEU A 151 10.36 -6.28 0.05
N ILE A 152 11.23 -6.49 -0.94
CA ILE A 152 12.70 -6.41 -0.79
C ILE A 152 13.10 -5.05 -0.23
N ASN A 153 12.66 -3.96 -0.86
CA ASN A 153 13.03 -2.60 -0.43
C ASN A 153 12.62 -2.32 1.02
N ALA A 154 11.51 -2.89 1.46
CA ALA A 154 11.03 -2.66 2.81
C ALA A 154 11.64 -3.60 3.85
N ILE A 155 12.01 -4.82 3.45
CA ILE A 155 12.92 -5.68 4.20
C ILE A 155 14.20 -4.90 4.50
N GLU A 156 14.83 -4.27 3.49
CA GLU A 156 16.03 -3.45 3.69
C GLU A 156 15.82 -2.26 4.62
N LYS A 157 14.74 -1.49 4.45
CA LYS A 157 14.47 -0.30 5.28
C LYS A 157 14.28 -0.61 6.76
N SER A 158 13.82 -1.82 7.08
CA SER A 158 13.51 -2.17 8.46
C SER A 158 14.73 -2.34 9.35
N ASN A 159 15.94 -2.54 8.79
CA ASN A 159 17.18 -2.80 9.52
C ASN A 159 17.09 -3.90 10.62
N ILE A 160 16.11 -4.82 10.55
CA ILE A 160 15.96 -5.92 11.53
C ILE A 160 16.77 -7.13 11.04
N PHE A 161 18.10 -7.01 11.05
CA PHE A 161 19.02 -8.09 10.63
C PHE A 161 20.06 -8.44 11.70
N ASP A 162 19.79 -8.05 12.95
CA ASP A 162 20.75 -8.11 14.05
C ASP A 162 20.80 -9.48 14.75
N ASN A 163 19.89 -10.41 14.41
CA ASN A 163 19.93 -11.78 14.91
C ASN A 163 19.48 -12.78 13.85
N VAL A 164 20.36 -13.74 13.52
CA VAL A 164 19.98 -14.95 12.79
C VAL A 164 19.00 -15.73 13.65
N GLN A 165 17.74 -15.80 13.22
CA GLN A 165 16.75 -16.65 13.86
C GLN A 165 16.65 -17.96 13.08
N THR A 166 16.71 -19.09 13.78
CA THR A 166 16.44 -20.39 13.19
C THR A 166 14.94 -20.51 12.94
N PHE A 167 14.54 -20.72 11.68
CA PHE A 167 13.15 -20.95 11.29
C PHE A 167 12.98 -22.35 10.71
N GLU A 168 11.90 -23.01 11.09
CA GLU A 168 11.48 -24.30 10.55
C GLU A 168 10.08 -24.23 9.96
N TYR A 169 9.86 -25.00 8.89
CA TYR A 169 8.57 -25.08 8.24
C TYR A 169 7.54 -25.72 9.17
N THR A 170 6.42 -25.03 9.37
CA THR A 170 5.28 -25.61 10.08
C THR A 170 4.61 -26.66 9.19
N GLY A 171 4.62 -26.46 7.86
CA GLY A 171 3.90 -27.29 6.92
C GLY A 171 2.39 -27.21 7.11
N GLU A 172 1.91 -26.10 7.65
CA GLU A 172 0.49 -25.80 7.84
C GLU A 172 0.03 -24.82 6.77
N ALA A 173 -1.07 -25.14 6.09
CA ALA A 173 -1.68 -24.22 5.14
C ALA A 173 -2.21 -22.97 5.86
N LYS A 174 -1.95 -21.79 5.30
CA LYS A 174 -2.51 -20.54 5.79
C LYS A 174 -3.76 -20.16 4.98
N PRO A 175 -4.79 -19.57 5.60
CA PRO A 175 -5.99 -19.14 4.88
C PRO A 175 -5.64 -18.03 3.88
N LYS A 176 -6.24 -18.11 2.68
CA LYS A 176 -6.12 -17.05 1.67
C LYS A 176 -6.66 -15.72 2.21
N LYS A 177 -5.85 -14.67 2.09
CA LYS A 177 -6.27 -13.30 2.40
C LYS A 177 -7.11 -12.72 1.26
N ASN A 178 -7.94 -11.73 1.57
CA ASN A 178 -8.68 -11.01 0.52
C ASN A 178 -7.73 -10.19 -0.34
N ALA A 179 -8.01 -10.16 -1.65
CA ALA A 179 -7.35 -9.22 -2.54
C ALA A 179 -7.71 -7.78 -2.14
N ILE A 180 -6.77 -6.88 -2.34
CA ILE A 180 -6.98 -5.45 -2.12
C ILE A 180 -6.71 -4.65 -3.38
N GLU A 181 -7.38 -3.51 -3.48
CA GLU A 181 -7.28 -2.62 -4.63
C GLU A 181 -5.96 -1.84 -4.60
N VAL A 182 -5.16 -1.98 -5.65
CA VAL A 182 -3.90 -1.27 -5.87
C VAL A 182 -3.98 -0.47 -7.18
N LYS A 183 -2.97 0.38 -7.43
CA LYS A 183 -2.92 1.32 -8.57
C LYS A 183 -3.22 0.68 -9.95
N ASN A 184 -2.93 -0.61 -10.12
CA ASN A 184 -3.05 -1.34 -11.39
C ASN A 184 -4.00 -2.55 -11.32
N GLY A 185 -4.95 -2.58 -10.38
CA GLY A 185 -5.95 -3.66 -10.26
C GLY A 185 -6.03 -4.24 -8.86
N LEU A 186 -6.32 -5.54 -8.77
CA LEU A 186 -6.33 -6.27 -7.50
C LEU A 186 -4.95 -6.88 -7.25
N SER A 187 -4.49 -6.80 -6.01
CA SER A 187 -3.25 -7.46 -5.57
C SER A 187 -3.45 -8.14 -4.24
N TYR A 188 -2.73 -9.23 -4.06
CA TYR A 188 -2.69 -9.95 -2.80
C TYR A 188 -1.52 -9.49 -1.95
N PRO A 189 -1.75 -9.23 -0.67
CA PRO A 189 -0.70 -8.76 0.22
C PRO A 189 0.34 -9.85 0.53
N ARG A 190 1.60 -9.42 0.67
CA ARG A 190 2.76 -10.27 1.05
C ARG A 190 3.35 -9.87 2.38
N SER A 191 3.73 -10.81 3.23
CA SER A 191 4.27 -10.54 4.56
C SER A 191 5.79 -10.44 4.56
N LYS A 192 6.31 -9.34 5.13
CA LYS A 192 7.74 -9.21 5.46
C LYS A 192 8.25 -10.35 6.32
N GLY A 193 7.47 -10.74 7.34
CA GLY A 193 7.87 -11.78 8.28
C GLY A 193 8.06 -13.13 7.59
N VAL A 194 7.13 -13.48 6.70
CA VAL A 194 7.19 -14.73 5.91
C VAL A 194 8.45 -14.74 5.03
N SER A 195 8.72 -13.65 4.32
CA SER A 195 9.96 -13.53 3.54
C SER A 195 11.21 -13.59 4.41
N GLN A 196 11.21 -12.91 5.55
CA GLN A 196 12.36 -12.90 6.46
C GLN A 196 12.65 -14.30 7.03
N ASN A 197 11.60 -15.06 7.36
CA ASN A 197 11.69 -16.44 7.82
C ASN A 197 12.30 -17.35 6.75
N ALA A 198 11.88 -17.21 5.48
CA ALA A 198 12.45 -17.97 4.37
C ALA A 198 13.94 -17.66 4.16
N LEU A 199 14.32 -16.38 4.17
CA LEU A 199 15.73 -15.96 4.07
C LEU A 199 16.57 -16.47 5.25
N ASN A 200 16.04 -16.41 6.47
CA ASN A 200 16.66 -16.96 7.68
C ASN A 200 16.90 -18.46 7.55
N LYS A 201 15.90 -19.22 7.06
CA LYS A 201 16.01 -20.66 6.86
C LYS A 201 17.06 -21.02 5.81
N ALA A 202 17.19 -20.20 4.76
CA ALA A 202 18.25 -20.36 3.76
C ALA A 202 19.64 -19.91 4.26
N GLY A 203 19.74 -19.39 5.49
CA GLY A 203 20.98 -18.83 6.03
C GLY A 203 21.51 -17.67 5.19
N TYR A 204 20.62 -16.93 4.52
CA TYR A 204 20.95 -15.87 3.56
C TYR A 204 21.90 -16.34 2.45
N ARG A 205 21.74 -17.58 1.97
CA ARG A 205 22.41 -18.14 0.80
C ARG A 205 21.42 -18.33 -0.34
N CYS A 206 21.93 -18.38 -1.56
CA CYS A 206 21.11 -18.74 -2.71
C CYS A 206 20.78 -20.24 -2.63
N GLU A 207 19.52 -20.58 -2.86
CA GLU A 207 19.04 -21.97 -2.78
C GLU A 207 19.09 -22.72 -4.11
N VAL A 208 19.41 -22.02 -5.21
CA VAL A 208 19.80 -22.67 -6.48
C VAL A 208 21.21 -23.24 -6.36
N ASP A 209 22.13 -22.45 -5.78
CA ASP A 209 23.49 -22.88 -5.47
C ASP A 209 24.02 -22.04 -4.30
N SER A 210 24.41 -22.71 -3.21
CA SER A 210 24.89 -22.07 -1.98
C SER A 210 26.25 -21.38 -2.12
N ASP A 211 26.98 -21.68 -3.19
CA ASP A 211 28.31 -21.12 -3.52
C ASP A 211 28.22 -19.92 -4.48
N HIS A 212 27.02 -19.59 -4.99
CA HIS A 212 26.83 -18.39 -5.80
C HIS A 212 27.28 -17.13 -5.05
N PRO A 213 28.00 -16.22 -5.74
CA PRO A 213 28.52 -15.01 -5.11
C PRO A 213 27.38 -14.09 -4.65
N THR A 214 27.51 -13.62 -3.42
CA THR A 214 26.66 -12.58 -2.80
C THR A 214 27.55 -11.53 -2.15
N PHE A 215 27.00 -10.37 -1.83
CA PHE A 215 27.70 -9.32 -1.07
C PHE A 215 27.12 -9.19 0.35
N ARG A 216 27.89 -8.61 1.27
CA ARG A 216 27.41 -8.30 2.62
C ARG A 216 26.47 -7.08 2.59
N ARG A 217 25.40 -7.16 3.38
CA ARG A 217 24.48 -6.04 3.60
C ARG A 217 25.21 -4.86 4.23
N ARG A 218 24.81 -3.62 3.90
CA ARG A 218 25.50 -2.40 4.35
C ARG A 218 25.55 -2.26 5.88
N ASN A 219 24.47 -2.65 6.55
CA ASN A 219 24.29 -2.49 8.00
C ASN A 219 24.09 -3.83 8.72
N SER A 220 24.58 -4.94 8.17
CA SER A 220 24.44 -6.27 8.78
C SER A 220 25.62 -7.17 8.42
N SER A 221 25.93 -8.14 9.29
CA SER A 221 26.92 -9.18 9.02
C SER A 221 26.45 -10.24 8.01
N LEU A 222 25.17 -10.19 7.62
CA LEU A 222 24.54 -11.18 6.76
C LEU A 222 24.78 -10.89 5.27
N ASN A 223 24.78 -11.96 4.48
CA ASN A 223 24.81 -11.86 3.03
C ASN A 223 23.47 -11.34 2.50
N TYR A 224 23.51 -10.71 1.33
CA TYR A 224 22.34 -10.22 0.62
C TYR A 224 21.81 -11.28 -0.34
N THR A 225 20.54 -11.65 -0.15
CA THR A 225 19.72 -12.48 -1.03
C THR A 225 18.30 -11.92 -1.06
N GLU A 226 17.58 -12.23 -2.13
CA GLU A 226 16.24 -11.73 -2.45
C GLU A 226 15.23 -12.87 -2.27
N PRO A 227 14.17 -12.68 -1.46
CA PRO A 227 13.08 -13.63 -1.38
C PRO A 227 12.26 -13.56 -2.68
N HIS A 228 11.92 -14.73 -3.22
CA HIS A 228 11.15 -14.85 -4.45
C HIS A 228 10.04 -15.89 -4.27
N HIS A 229 8.81 -15.57 -4.68
CA HIS A 229 7.70 -16.54 -4.62
C HIS A 229 7.79 -17.54 -5.78
N ILE A 230 8.00 -18.82 -5.47
CA ILE A 230 8.14 -19.91 -6.47
C ILE A 230 6.86 -19.98 -7.31
N VAL A 231 5.70 -20.17 -6.70
CA VAL A 231 4.42 -19.97 -7.37
C VAL A 231 4.10 -18.47 -7.29
N PRO A 232 4.00 -17.76 -8.43
CA PRO A 232 3.86 -16.30 -8.40
C PRO A 232 2.57 -15.84 -7.72
N MET A 233 2.67 -14.78 -6.92
CA MET A 233 1.52 -14.18 -6.22
C MET A 233 0.40 -13.69 -7.16
N SER A 234 0.73 -13.40 -8.43
CA SER A 234 -0.24 -13.08 -9.49
C SER A 234 -1.25 -14.21 -9.74
N ARG A 235 -0.95 -15.42 -9.26
CA ARG A 235 -1.76 -16.64 -9.42
C ARG A 235 -2.53 -17.03 -8.17
N GLN A 236 -2.57 -16.20 -7.14
CA GLN A 236 -3.28 -16.47 -5.89
C GLN A 236 -4.78 -16.77 -6.09
N ASP A 237 -5.39 -16.33 -7.18
CA ASP A 237 -6.77 -16.69 -7.55
C ASP A 237 -6.97 -18.15 -7.95
N ALA A 238 -5.91 -18.85 -8.37
CA ALA A 238 -5.97 -20.27 -8.72
C ALA A 238 -5.85 -21.22 -7.51
N PHE A 239 -5.71 -20.68 -6.30
CA PHE A 239 -5.49 -21.45 -5.07
C PHE A 239 -6.46 -21.01 -3.96
N ASP A 240 -6.91 -21.99 -3.18
CA ASP A 240 -7.77 -21.76 -2.00
C ASP A 240 -6.97 -21.39 -0.74
N THR A 241 -5.69 -21.74 -0.71
CA THR A 241 -4.75 -21.40 0.37
C THR A 241 -3.86 -20.21 0.00
N ALA A 242 -3.26 -19.56 1.01
CA ALA A 242 -2.34 -18.46 0.76
C ALA A 242 -1.05 -18.94 0.06
N LEU A 243 -0.63 -18.19 -0.96
CA LEU A 243 0.67 -18.34 -1.61
C LEU A 243 1.80 -17.63 -0.85
N ASP A 244 1.46 -16.66 0.01
CA ASP A 244 2.40 -15.96 0.90
C ASP A 244 2.71 -16.82 2.15
N VAL A 245 3.45 -17.90 1.92
CA VAL A 245 3.88 -18.88 2.92
C VAL A 245 5.36 -19.20 2.72
N GLU A 246 6.07 -19.51 3.81
CA GLU A 246 7.53 -19.69 3.80
C GLU A 246 7.97 -20.83 2.87
N GLU A 247 7.15 -21.87 2.70
CA GLU A 247 7.39 -23.00 1.81
C GLU A 247 7.37 -22.62 0.33
N ASN A 248 6.68 -21.53 -0.02
CA ASN A 248 6.57 -20.99 -1.37
C ASN A 248 7.59 -19.87 -1.65
N ILE A 249 8.43 -19.50 -0.69
CA ILE A 249 9.46 -18.49 -0.88
C ILE A 249 10.83 -19.17 -0.96
N ILE A 250 11.61 -18.78 -1.98
CA ILE A 250 13.00 -19.19 -2.18
C ILE A 250 13.94 -18.00 -2.04
N SER A 251 15.08 -18.20 -1.37
CA SER A 251 16.17 -17.22 -1.27
C SER A 251 17.08 -17.31 -2.50
N LEU A 252 17.18 -16.22 -3.27
CA LEU A 252 17.97 -16.15 -4.50
C LEU A 252 19.06 -15.08 -4.41
N CYS A 253 20.21 -15.29 -5.06
CA CYS A 253 21.12 -14.19 -5.34
C CYS A 253 20.52 -13.28 -6.44
N CYS A 254 21.02 -12.05 -6.57
CA CYS A 254 20.51 -11.10 -7.58
C CYS A 254 20.55 -11.66 -9.01
N ASN A 255 21.56 -12.47 -9.34
CA ASN A 255 21.68 -13.08 -10.67
C ASN A 255 20.59 -14.13 -10.91
N CYS A 256 20.38 -15.06 -9.98
CA CYS A 256 19.32 -16.08 -10.11
C CYS A 256 17.93 -15.44 -10.11
N HIS A 257 17.70 -14.43 -9.26
CA HIS A 257 16.43 -13.73 -9.23
C HIS A 257 16.15 -12.97 -10.54
N LYS A 258 17.16 -12.35 -11.17
CA LYS A 258 16.96 -11.75 -12.50
C LYS A 258 16.86 -12.80 -13.60
N GLN A 259 17.61 -13.90 -13.53
CA GLN A 259 17.58 -14.97 -14.52
C GLN A 259 16.22 -15.67 -14.55
N ILE A 260 15.58 -15.90 -13.40
CA ILE A 260 14.28 -16.60 -13.37
C ILE A 260 13.17 -15.81 -14.07
N HIS A 261 13.28 -14.48 -14.08
CA HIS A 261 12.30 -13.57 -14.70
C HIS A 261 12.64 -13.18 -16.15
N LEU A 262 13.93 -13.00 -16.44
CA LEU A 262 14.39 -12.35 -17.69
C LEU A 262 15.36 -13.20 -18.50
N GLY A 263 15.96 -14.23 -17.89
CA GLY A 263 17.03 -15.01 -18.48
C GLY A 263 16.53 -16.14 -19.38
N GLN A 264 17.31 -16.46 -20.41
CA GLN A 264 17.09 -17.69 -21.17
C GLN A 264 17.46 -18.91 -20.32
N GLY A 265 16.78 -20.04 -20.54
CA GLY A 265 17.03 -21.29 -19.81
C GLY A 265 16.57 -21.26 -18.36
N TYR A 266 15.71 -20.31 -17.97
CA TYR A 266 15.14 -20.28 -16.63
C TYR A 266 14.29 -21.52 -16.33
N GLU A 267 13.76 -22.21 -17.35
CA GLU A 267 12.95 -23.42 -17.17
C GLU A 267 13.72 -24.55 -16.47
N ASP A 268 15.02 -24.70 -16.74
CA ASP A 268 15.85 -25.71 -16.10
C ASP A 268 16.08 -25.37 -14.62
N MET A 269 16.38 -24.11 -14.31
CA MET A 269 16.48 -23.61 -12.94
C MET A 269 15.14 -23.79 -12.19
N LEU A 270 14.02 -23.44 -12.81
CA LEU A 270 12.68 -23.57 -12.23
C LEU A 270 12.31 -25.04 -11.98
N LYS A 271 12.75 -25.95 -12.85
CA LYS A 271 12.58 -27.40 -12.67
C LYS A 271 13.35 -27.95 -11.48
N GLU A 272 14.58 -27.48 -11.25
CA GLU A 272 15.37 -27.84 -10.07
C GLU A 272 14.70 -27.34 -8.79
N ILE A 273 14.30 -26.07 -8.76
CA ILE A 273 13.56 -25.44 -7.66
C ILE A 273 12.28 -26.24 -7.36
N TYR A 274 11.47 -26.51 -8.38
CA TYR A 274 10.23 -27.27 -8.22
C TYR A 274 10.49 -28.67 -7.68
N THR A 275 11.51 -29.35 -8.18
CA THR A 275 11.84 -30.71 -7.74
C THR A 275 12.19 -30.75 -6.25
N ALA A 276 12.94 -29.75 -5.77
CA ALA A 276 13.27 -29.58 -4.36
C ALA A 276 12.05 -29.21 -3.49
N ARG A 277 11.09 -28.45 -4.05
CA ARG A 277 10.02 -27.78 -3.29
C ARG A 277 8.64 -28.43 -3.37
N LYS A 278 8.36 -29.25 -4.38
CA LYS A 278 7.01 -29.81 -4.67
C LYS A 278 6.32 -30.47 -3.48
N ARG A 279 7.07 -31.19 -2.63
CA ARG A 279 6.49 -31.88 -1.47
C ARG A 279 6.09 -30.90 -0.37
N LEU A 280 6.86 -29.83 -0.19
CA LEU A 280 6.58 -28.79 0.81
C LEU A 280 5.39 -27.93 0.36
N LEU A 281 5.38 -27.51 -0.91
CA LEU A 281 4.25 -26.80 -1.52
C LEU A 281 2.94 -27.57 -1.36
N LYS A 282 2.94 -28.86 -1.72
CA LYS A 282 1.75 -29.71 -1.58
C LYS A 282 1.28 -29.85 -0.13
N LYS A 283 2.21 -29.86 0.84
CA LYS A 283 1.89 -29.95 2.28
C LYS A 283 1.10 -28.73 2.77
N VAL A 284 1.37 -27.54 2.22
CA VAL A 284 0.65 -26.29 2.55
C VAL A 284 -0.52 -26.01 1.60
N GLY A 285 -0.98 -27.01 0.85
CA GLY A 285 -2.15 -26.92 -0.02
C GLY A 285 -1.89 -26.26 -1.38
N ILE A 286 -0.63 -26.05 -1.76
CA ILE A 286 -0.24 -25.54 -3.08
C ILE A 286 0.09 -26.74 -3.99
N ASP A 287 -0.92 -27.29 -4.66
CA ASP A 287 -0.76 -28.39 -5.61
C ASP A 287 -0.69 -27.85 -7.05
N ILE A 288 0.51 -27.87 -7.64
CA ILE A 288 0.78 -27.36 -8.98
C ILE A 288 1.74 -28.30 -9.71
N SER A 289 1.53 -28.51 -11.02
CA SER A 289 2.46 -29.27 -11.85
C SER A 289 3.61 -28.39 -12.35
N LEU A 290 4.73 -29.01 -12.74
CA LEU A 290 5.87 -28.27 -13.32
C LEU A 290 5.46 -27.52 -14.59
N GLU A 291 4.62 -28.12 -15.43
CA GLU A 291 4.15 -27.53 -16.68
C GLU A 291 3.35 -26.25 -16.43
N ASN A 292 2.44 -26.27 -15.45
CA ASN A 292 1.67 -25.10 -15.04
C ASN A 292 2.54 -24.02 -14.41
N LEU A 293 3.53 -24.41 -13.61
CA LEU A 293 4.48 -23.48 -13.01
C LEU A 293 5.28 -22.76 -14.11
N ILE A 294 5.84 -23.49 -15.07
CA ILE A 294 6.53 -22.90 -16.24
C ILE A 294 5.59 -21.96 -17.01
N LEU A 295 4.34 -22.37 -17.23
CA LEU A 295 3.34 -21.53 -17.92
C LEU A 295 3.11 -20.21 -17.20
N TYR A 296 3.05 -20.21 -15.87
CA TYR A 296 2.86 -18.97 -15.10
C TYR A 296 3.99 -17.97 -15.31
N TYR A 297 5.24 -18.41 -15.32
CA TYR A 297 6.39 -17.53 -15.61
C TYR A 297 6.39 -17.02 -17.05
N LYS A 298 6.04 -17.86 -18.04
CA LYS A 298 5.94 -17.42 -19.46
C LYS A 298 4.92 -16.30 -19.67
N MET A 299 3.89 -16.25 -18.85
CA MET A 299 2.84 -15.25 -18.91
C MET A 299 3.22 -13.95 -18.20
N GLU A 300 4.20 -13.95 -17.30
CA GLU A 300 4.71 -12.74 -16.63
C GLU A 300 5.70 -11.97 -17.52
N SER A 301 6.38 -12.64 -18.46
CA SER A 301 7.33 -12.01 -19.40
C SER A 301 6.67 -11.30 -20.60
N LYS A 302 5.34 -11.12 -20.61
CA LYS A 302 4.58 -10.44 -21.68
C LYS A 302 3.99 -9.13 -21.21
#